data_AF-A0A3Q3DNX2-F1
#
_entry.id   AF-A0A3Q3DNX2-F1
#
_cell.length_a   1.000
_cell.length_b   1.000
_cell.length_c   1.000
_cell.angle_alpha   90.00
_cell.angle_beta   90.00
_cell.angle_gamma   90.00
#
_symmetry.space_group_name_H-M   'P 1'
#
loop_
_entity.id
_entity.type
_entity.pdbx_description
1 polymer ?
#
loop_
_entity_poly.entity_id
_entity_poly.type
_entity_poly.pdbx_seq_one_letter_code
_entity_poly.pdbx_strand_id
1 'polypeptide(L)'
;MLEFMFSLTYKDGSPFQADPHINTAHGHMMSYWDGCVHYLMYLLMIAAITWGDNFRAIGLYWVGSFVMRSIIYLLGNAVGKYGTEMGPLFFLHLLYIAVSVWACFRIFSHPSTQTVEWKSIQEAQRMTLFRRPMDLFFIIYLIPAMSFCVFRGLVALDCSNTLCQHYAQHYEPYVKDPSAYPKIHMLVSMLYSGPYYIMTLYSLLVPGCEWMLDLTLVHSGAIAQAQFSHIGASLHTRTPFSYRVPVANQPVFLLVNILYAVVPQALCYRCTTRPAFFLKGMPDKKNA
;
A
#
# COMPACT_ATOMS: atom_id res chain seq x y z
N MET A 1 13.58 -12.16 5.25
CA MET A 1 14.77 -13.04 5.38
C MET A 1 14.38 -14.51 5.44
N LEU A 2 13.49 -14.95 6.35
CA LEU A 2 12.99 -16.34 6.39
C LEU A 2 12.33 -16.80 5.08
N GLU A 3 11.39 -16.03 4.51
CA GLU A 3 10.76 -16.39 3.22
C GLU A 3 11.75 -16.43 2.03
N PHE A 4 12.71 -15.50 1.98
CA PHE A 4 13.75 -15.46 0.95
C PHE A 4 14.77 -16.62 1.11
N MET A 5 15.12 -16.99 2.35
CA MET A 5 15.92 -18.18 2.64
C MET A 5 15.17 -19.46 2.30
N PHE A 6 13.86 -19.55 2.55
CA PHE A 6 13.03 -20.68 2.12
C PHE A 6 12.91 -20.78 0.60
N SER A 7 12.84 -19.64 -0.12
CA SER A 7 12.81 -19.61 -1.58
C SER A 7 14.13 -20.02 -2.23
N LEU A 8 15.28 -19.71 -1.59
CA LEU A 8 16.61 -20.06 -2.10
C LEU A 8 17.10 -21.47 -1.71
N THR A 9 16.58 -22.08 -0.65
CA THR A 9 17.05 -23.41 -0.18
C THR A 9 16.41 -24.59 -0.92
N TYR A 10 15.37 -24.37 -1.73
CA TYR A 10 14.56 -25.45 -2.31
C TYR A 10 14.98 -25.89 -3.73
N LYS A 11 16.29 -25.95 -4.00
CA LYS A 11 16.83 -26.58 -5.21
C LYS A 11 17.21 -28.04 -5.02
N ASP A 12 17.33 -28.52 -3.77
CA ASP A 12 17.80 -29.88 -3.46
C ASP A 12 16.81 -30.64 -2.54
N GLY A 13 15.87 -31.36 -3.15
CA GLY A 13 15.55 -32.75 -2.79
C GLY A 13 15.04 -33.14 -1.38
N SER A 14 14.38 -32.27 -0.61
CA SER A 14 13.70 -32.68 0.65
C SER A 14 12.18 -32.48 0.62
N PRO A 15 11.37 -33.21 1.43
CA PRO A 15 9.92 -33.34 1.24
C PRO A 15 9.07 -32.23 1.89
N PHE A 16 9.65 -31.11 2.37
CA PHE A 16 8.81 -29.97 2.81
C PHE A 16 8.34 -29.19 1.59
N GLN A 17 7.24 -29.65 1.00
CA GLN A 17 6.53 -28.95 -0.06
C GLN A 17 6.39 -27.46 0.29
N ALA A 18 7.10 -26.59 -0.44
CA ALA A 18 7.05 -25.15 -0.23
C ALA A 18 5.59 -24.69 -0.32
N ASP A 19 5.22 -23.72 0.51
CA ASP A 19 3.84 -23.24 0.57
C ASP A 19 3.35 -22.87 -0.84
N PRO A 20 2.22 -23.42 -1.31
CA PRO A 20 1.79 -23.31 -2.70
C PRO A 20 1.73 -21.88 -3.25
N HIS A 21 1.55 -20.88 -2.39
CA HIS A 21 1.55 -19.47 -2.78
C HIS A 21 2.89 -18.97 -3.32
N ILE A 22 4.02 -19.50 -2.82
CA ILE A 22 5.36 -19.08 -3.23
C ILE A 22 5.53 -19.35 -4.72
N ASN A 23 4.90 -20.40 -5.26
CA ASN A 23 4.98 -20.75 -6.68
C ASN A 23 4.21 -19.79 -7.60
N THR A 24 3.39 -18.89 -7.06
CA THR A 24 2.69 -17.88 -7.86
C THR A 24 3.62 -16.72 -8.21
N ALA A 25 3.29 -16.01 -9.29
CA ALA A 25 3.97 -14.76 -9.63
C ALA A 25 3.83 -13.71 -8.52
N HIS A 26 2.64 -13.62 -7.90
CA HIS A 26 2.39 -12.70 -6.79
C HIS A 26 3.27 -13.00 -5.57
N GLY A 27 3.32 -14.28 -5.17
CA GLY A 27 4.16 -14.73 -4.06
C GLY A 27 5.63 -14.39 -4.28
N HIS A 28 6.15 -14.58 -5.50
CA HIS A 28 7.52 -14.18 -5.83
C HIS A 28 7.76 -12.67 -5.69
N MET A 29 6.85 -11.84 -6.19
CA MET A 29 7.01 -10.39 -6.07
C MET A 29 6.91 -9.94 -4.61
N MET A 30 6.02 -10.53 -3.82
CA MET A 30 5.96 -10.30 -2.38
C MET A 30 7.30 -10.66 -1.73
N SER A 31 7.84 -11.86 -1.98
CA SER A 31 9.13 -12.27 -1.42
C SER A 31 10.29 -11.34 -1.78
N TYR A 32 10.31 -10.76 -2.98
CA TYR A 32 11.29 -9.72 -3.35
C TYR A 32 11.09 -8.44 -2.54
N TRP A 33 9.86 -7.98 -2.36
CA TRP A 33 9.56 -6.81 -1.54
C TRP A 33 10.00 -7.01 -0.08
N ASP A 34 9.72 -8.18 0.50
CA ASP A 34 10.14 -8.51 1.86
C ASP A 34 11.65 -8.69 2.00
N GLY A 35 12.28 -9.30 1.00
CA GLY A 35 13.73 -9.53 0.98
C GLY A 35 14.54 -8.25 0.81
N CYS A 36 14.01 -7.26 0.09
CA CYS A 36 14.72 -6.02 -0.23
C CYS A 36 14.17 -4.83 0.57
N VAL A 37 12.92 -4.45 0.34
CA VAL A 37 12.35 -3.20 0.87
C VAL A 37 12.11 -3.30 2.36
N HIS A 38 11.36 -4.30 2.83
CA HIS A 38 11.15 -4.45 4.27
C HIS A 38 12.47 -4.70 5.02
N TYR A 39 13.38 -5.48 4.44
CA TYR A 39 14.69 -5.69 5.03
C TYR A 39 15.46 -4.37 5.22
N LEU A 40 15.51 -3.51 4.19
CA LEU A 40 16.11 -2.19 4.30
C LEU A 40 15.43 -1.34 5.38
N MET A 41 14.09 -1.36 5.45
CA MET A 41 13.36 -0.62 6.48
C MET A 41 13.71 -1.10 7.89
N TYR A 42 13.87 -2.41 8.11
CA TYR A 42 14.35 -2.94 9.39
C TYR A 42 15.73 -2.42 9.75
N LEU A 43 16.67 -2.41 8.79
CA LEU A 43 18.01 -1.87 9.01
C LEU A 43 17.97 -0.38 9.37
N LEU A 44 17.16 0.41 8.67
CA LEU A 44 17.01 1.84 8.96
C LEU A 44 16.39 2.10 10.33
N MET A 45 15.39 1.30 10.73
CA MET A 45 14.80 1.40 12.07
C MET A 45 15.81 1.02 13.17
N ILE A 46 16.59 -0.05 12.98
CA ILE A 46 17.65 -0.45 13.92
C ILE A 46 18.73 0.63 14.02
N ALA A 47 19.16 1.21 12.89
CA ALA A 47 20.14 2.28 12.87
C ALA A 47 19.63 3.52 13.62
N ALA A 48 18.39 3.94 13.35
CA ALA A 48 17.76 5.06 14.05
C ALA A 48 17.65 4.81 15.56
N ILE A 49 17.22 3.61 15.98
CA ILE A 49 17.21 3.23 17.41
C ILE A 49 18.61 3.32 18.02
N THR A 50 19.63 2.85 17.30
CA THR A 50 21.03 2.86 17.75
C THR A 50 21.58 4.28 17.91
N TRP A 51 21.17 5.19 17.04
CA TRP A 51 21.60 6.60 17.08
C TRP A 51 20.69 7.50 17.93
N GLY A 52 19.60 6.97 18.49
CA GLY A 52 18.63 7.74 19.26
C GLY A 52 17.73 8.64 18.39
N ASP A 53 17.65 8.37 17.08
CA ASP A 53 16.83 9.10 16.13
C ASP A 53 15.39 8.57 16.07
N ASN A 54 14.46 9.40 15.59
CA ASN A 54 13.07 9.02 15.42
C ASN A 54 12.88 8.15 14.16
N PHE A 55 12.44 6.90 14.36
CA PHE A 55 12.15 5.95 13.27
C PHE A 55 10.66 5.87 12.90
N ARG A 56 9.80 6.67 13.54
CA ARG A 56 8.33 6.56 13.42
C ARG A 56 7.82 6.66 11.98
N ALA A 57 8.39 7.55 11.17
CA ALA A 57 7.97 7.69 9.77
C ALA A 57 8.24 6.40 8.97
N ILE A 58 9.43 5.82 9.13
CA ILE A 58 9.81 4.53 8.53
C ILE A 58 8.90 3.43 9.06
N GLY A 59 8.67 3.42 10.38
CA GLY A 59 7.78 2.46 11.03
C GLY A 59 6.35 2.50 10.46
N LEU A 60 5.73 3.67 10.34
CA LEU A 60 4.36 3.79 9.82
C LEU A 60 4.25 3.37 8.34
N TYR A 61 5.26 3.70 7.53
CA TYR A 61 5.33 3.21 6.16
C TYR A 61 5.40 1.68 6.13
N TRP A 62 6.21 1.09 7.01
CA TRP A 62 6.36 -0.36 7.13
C TRP A 62 5.05 -1.00 7.56
N VAL A 63 4.35 -0.42 8.53
CA VAL A 63 3.03 -0.88 9.00
C VAL A 63 2.06 -0.98 7.83
N GLY A 64 1.94 0.06 7.01
CA GLY A 64 1.03 0.05 5.87
C GLY A 64 1.36 -1.02 4.85
N SER A 65 2.63 -1.09 4.46
CA SER A 65 3.16 -2.09 3.53
C SER A 65 2.92 -3.52 4.04
N PHE A 66 3.19 -3.76 5.32
CA PHE A 66 3.03 -5.05 5.98
C PHE A 66 1.56 -5.48 6.10
N VAL A 67 0.68 -4.57 6.55
CA VAL A 67 -0.75 -4.86 6.74
C VAL A 67 -1.41 -5.15 5.40
N MET A 68 -1.13 -4.35 4.36
CA MET A 68 -1.67 -4.58 3.02
C MET A 68 -1.25 -5.94 2.47
N ARG A 69 0.05 -6.25 2.55
CA ARG A 69 0.60 -7.58 2.18
C ARG A 69 -0.14 -8.70 2.90
N SER A 70 -0.30 -8.57 4.22
CA SER A 70 -0.89 -9.60 5.06
C SER A 70 -2.36 -9.85 4.74
N ILE A 71 -3.14 -8.79 4.50
CA ILE A 71 -4.55 -8.91 4.10
C ILE A 71 -4.67 -9.61 2.75
N ILE A 72 -3.90 -9.16 1.74
CA ILE A 72 -3.93 -9.76 0.40
C ILE A 72 -3.50 -11.23 0.45
N TYR A 73 -2.46 -11.53 1.22
CA TYR A 73 -1.96 -12.89 1.41
C TYR A 73 -3.01 -13.81 2.05
N LEU A 74 -3.57 -13.41 3.19
CA LEU A 74 -4.51 -14.24 3.94
C LEU A 74 -5.79 -14.49 3.15
N LEU A 75 -6.39 -13.43 2.60
CA LEU A 75 -7.63 -13.54 1.84
C LEU A 75 -7.41 -14.23 0.49
N GLY A 76 -6.27 -13.98 -0.16
CA GLY A 76 -5.91 -14.62 -1.43
C GLY A 76 -5.71 -16.13 -1.28
N ASN A 77 -5.04 -16.58 -0.21
CA ASN A 77 -4.93 -18.01 0.08
C ASN A 77 -6.28 -18.62 0.46
N ALA A 78 -7.09 -17.94 1.27
CA ALA A 78 -8.38 -18.47 1.70
C ALA A 78 -9.40 -18.62 0.56
N VAL A 79 -9.42 -17.68 -0.40
CA VAL A 79 -10.41 -17.63 -1.50
C VAL A 79 -9.87 -18.24 -2.80
N GLY A 80 -8.56 -18.21 -3.01
CA GLY A 80 -7.93 -18.70 -4.23
C GLY A 80 -7.85 -20.21 -4.29
N LYS A 81 -7.27 -20.71 -5.39
CA LYS A 81 -7.11 -22.15 -5.67
C LYS A 81 -6.34 -22.97 -4.62
N TYR A 82 -5.77 -22.33 -3.60
CA TYR A 82 -4.99 -22.97 -2.53
C TYR A 82 -5.74 -23.03 -1.17
N GLY A 83 -7.00 -22.59 -1.10
CA GLY A 83 -7.75 -22.50 0.16
C GLY A 83 -7.98 -23.82 0.88
N THR A 84 -7.89 -24.95 0.17
CA THR A 84 -8.03 -26.30 0.73
C THR A 84 -6.72 -26.91 1.25
N GLU A 85 -5.57 -26.27 0.99
CA GLU A 85 -4.23 -26.78 1.31
C GLU A 85 -3.56 -25.95 2.43
N MET A 86 -4.32 -25.55 3.47
CA MET A 86 -3.77 -24.78 4.60
C MET A 86 -2.87 -25.65 5.49
N GLY A 87 -1.60 -25.76 5.11
CA GLY A 87 -0.58 -26.49 5.86
C GLY A 87 -0.06 -25.75 7.11
N PRO A 88 0.86 -26.36 7.87
CA PRO A 88 1.43 -25.80 9.10
C PRO A 88 2.09 -24.42 8.94
N LEU A 89 2.62 -24.12 7.74
CA LEU A 89 3.27 -22.84 7.41
C LEU A 89 2.30 -21.65 7.49
N PHE A 90 1.01 -21.86 7.21
CA PHE A 90 -0.01 -20.84 7.34
C PHE A 90 -0.17 -20.37 8.79
N PHE A 91 -0.11 -21.29 9.76
CA PHE A 91 -0.19 -20.95 11.19
C PHE A 91 1.04 -20.21 11.68
N LEU A 92 2.23 -20.54 11.16
CA LEU A 92 3.45 -19.79 11.43
C LEU A 92 3.34 -18.34 10.89
N HIS A 93 2.74 -18.17 9.71
CA HIS A 93 2.44 -16.84 9.17
C HIS A 93 1.44 -16.07 10.04
N LEU A 94 0.39 -16.72 10.56
CA LEU A 94 -0.54 -16.08 11.50
C LEU A 94 0.15 -15.61 12.79
N LEU A 95 1.06 -16.42 13.33
CA LEU A 95 1.85 -16.03 14.50
C LEU A 95 2.75 -14.82 14.20
N TYR A 96 3.41 -14.84 13.04
CA TYR A 96 4.23 -13.72 12.58
C TYR A 96 3.42 -12.43 12.39
N ILE A 97 2.19 -12.54 11.86
CA ILE A 97 1.26 -11.41 11.75
C ILE A 97 0.88 -10.90 13.15
N ALA A 98 0.62 -11.78 14.13
CA ALA A 98 0.31 -11.36 15.49
C ALA A 98 1.45 -10.56 16.16
N VAL A 99 2.70 -11.03 16.02
CA VAL A 99 3.89 -10.31 16.51
C VAL A 99 4.05 -8.97 15.79
N SER A 100 3.79 -8.95 14.48
CA SER A 100 3.88 -7.74 13.67
C SER A 100 2.80 -6.72 14.03
N VAL A 101 1.58 -7.16 14.36
CA VAL A 101 0.50 -6.31 14.87
C VAL A 101 0.90 -5.68 16.20
N TRP A 102 1.54 -6.44 17.10
CA TRP A 102 2.11 -5.87 18.32
C TRP A 102 3.17 -4.79 18.02
N ALA A 103 4.05 -5.04 17.05
CA ALA A 103 5.03 -4.06 16.61
C ALA A 103 4.38 -2.79 16.00
N CYS A 104 3.29 -2.95 15.24
CA CYS A 104 2.50 -1.83 14.72
C CYS A 104 2.01 -0.93 15.86
N PHE A 105 1.41 -1.51 16.91
CA PHE A 105 0.94 -0.75 18.08
C PHE A 105 2.09 0.02 18.74
N ARG A 106 3.25 -0.61 18.90
CA ARG A 106 4.44 0.05 19.45
C ARG A 106 4.91 1.25 18.62
N ILE A 107 4.87 1.13 17.30
CA ILE A 107 5.23 2.22 16.37
C ILE A 107 4.22 3.38 16.48
N PHE A 108 2.93 3.08 16.53
CA PHE A 108 1.89 4.10 16.69
C PHE A 108 1.98 4.82 18.03
N SER A 109 2.38 4.13 19.09
CA SER A 109 2.60 4.73 20.41
C SER A 109 3.84 5.63 20.47
N HIS A 110 4.73 5.58 19.48
CA HIS A 110 5.90 6.46 19.45
C HIS A 110 5.43 7.91 19.19
N PRO A 111 5.87 8.89 20.00
CA PRO A 111 5.44 10.28 19.82
C PRO A 111 5.91 10.85 18.49
N SER A 112 5.06 11.69 17.89
CA SER A 112 5.45 12.53 16.75
C SER A 112 6.36 13.64 17.24
N THR A 113 7.52 13.82 16.59
CA THR A 113 8.52 14.85 16.95
C THR A 113 8.44 16.09 16.06
N GLN A 114 7.34 16.27 15.29
CA GLN A 114 7.22 17.41 14.40
C GLN A 114 7.01 18.71 15.19
N THR A 115 8.08 19.47 15.38
CA THR A 115 8.04 20.82 15.97
C THR A 115 8.07 21.86 14.85
N VAL A 116 6.93 22.49 14.61
CA VAL A 116 6.80 23.57 13.62
C VAL A 116 6.46 24.87 14.34
N GLU A 117 7.04 25.98 13.90
CA GLU A 117 6.77 27.29 14.52
C GLU A 117 5.29 27.69 14.34
N TRP A 118 4.65 28.12 15.41
CA TRP A 118 3.23 28.50 15.44
C TRP A 118 2.84 29.53 14.38
N LYS A 119 3.71 30.51 14.13
CA LYS A 119 3.47 31.53 13.09
C LYS A 119 3.30 30.90 11.71
N SER A 120 4.14 29.92 11.39
CA SER A 120 4.08 29.20 10.11
C SER A 120 2.83 28.32 9.97
N ILE A 121 2.32 27.76 11.08
CA ILE A 121 1.04 27.03 11.10
C ILE A 121 -0.10 28.00 10.77
N GLN A 122 -0.16 29.14 11.47
CA GLN A 122 -1.22 30.14 11.27
C GLN A 122 -1.18 30.72 9.84
N GLU A 123 0.01 31.00 9.32
CA GLU A 123 0.17 31.46 7.94
C GLU A 123 -0.31 30.41 6.93
N ALA A 124 0.12 29.15 7.08
CA ALA A 124 -0.29 28.08 6.18
C ALA A 124 -1.81 27.85 6.19
N GLN A 125 -2.45 27.90 7.36
CA GLN A 125 -3.90 27.70 7.50
C GLN A 125 -4.74 28.86 6.94
N ARG A 126 -4.19 30.08 6.89
CA ARG A 126 -4.83 31.24 6.26
C ARG A 126 -4.73 31.22 4.73
N MET A 127 -3.87 30.38 4.15
CA MET A 127 -3.72 30.30 2.70
C MET A 127 -4.94 29.65 2.05
N THR A 128 -5.51 30.35 1.08
CA THR A 128 -6.52 29.77 0.19
C THR A 128 -5.93 28.65 -0.66
N LEU A 129 -6.77 27.73 -1.13
CA LEU A 129 -6.32 26.57 -1.93
C LEU A 129 -5.53 26.97 -3.19
N PHE A 130 -5.90 28.07 -3.85
CA PHE A 130 -5.19 28.57 -5.04
C PHE A 130 -3.74 28.99 -4.75
N ARG A 131 -3.41 29.34 -3.51
CA ARG A 131 -2.04 29.64 -3.08
C ARG A 131 -1.26 28.37 -2.67
N ARG A 132 -1.88 27.19 -2.78
CA ARG A 132 -1.31 25.87 -2.49
C ARG A 132 -1.37 24.99 -3.75
N PRO A 133 -0.59 25.28 -4.80
CA PRO A 133 -0.70 24.61 -6.10
C PRO A 133 -0.44 23.10 -6.04
N MET A 134 0.44 22.65 -5.13
CA MET A 134 0.66 21.21 -4.91
C MET A 134 -0.60 20.51 -4.36
N ASP A 135 -1.30 21.15 -3.42
CA ASP A 135 -2.52 20.59 -2.83
C ASP A 135 -3.64 20.53 -3.89
N LEU A 136 -3.73 21.55 -4.76
CA LEU A 136 -4.65 21.56 -5.89
C LEU A 136 -4.34 20.42 -6.88
N PHE A 137 -3.07 20.20 -7.22
CA PHE A 137 -2.66 19.08 -8.07
C PHE A 137 -3.09 17.74 -7.47
N PHE A 138 -2.86 17.52 -6.17
CA PHE A 138 -3.29 16.29 -5.51
C PHE A 138 -4.82 16.12 -5.50
N ILE A 139 -5.59 17.19 -5.29
CA ILE A 139 -7.06 17.13 -5.37
C ILE A 139 -7.51 16.70 -6.77
N ILE A 140 -6.95 17.31 -7.82
CA ILE A 140 -7.26 16.98 -9.21
C ILE A 140 -6.93 15.50 -9.53
N TYR A 141 -5.85 14.97 -8.95
CA TYR A 141 -5.47 13.57 -9.10
C TYR A 141 -6.33 12.60 -8.27
N LEU A 142 -6.68 12.95 -7.04
CA LEU A 142 -7.37 12.06 -6.10
C LEU A 142 -8.77 11.68 -6.57
N ILE A 143 -9.47 12.59 -7.25
CA ILE A 143 -10.79 12.34 -7.82
C ILE A 143 -10.76 11.19 -8.84
N PRO A 144 -9.98 11.26 -9.95
CA PRO A 144 -9.87 10.14 -10.89
C PRO A 144 -9.22 8.92 -10.27
N ALA A 145 -8.27 9.06 -9.34
CA ALA A 145 -7.70 7.91 -8.62
C ALA A 145 -8.77 7.14 -7.82
N MET A 146 -9.67 7.85 -7.14
CA MET A 146 -10.80 7.25 -6.42
C MET A 146 -11.78 6.58 -7.38
N SER A 147 -12.16 7.24 -8.47
CA SER A 147 -13.02 6.64 -9.50
C SER A 147 -12.39 5.39 -10.10
N PHE A 148 -11.09 5.42 -10.39
CA PHE A 148 -10.34 4.27 -10.92
C PHE A 148 -10.24 3.12 -9.90
N CYS A 149 -10.06 3.44 -8.62
CA CYS A 149 -10.06 2.47 -7.54
C CYS A 149 -11.40 1.71 -7.45
N VAL A 150 -12.52 2.46 -7.44
CA VAL A 150 -13.87 1.87 -7.43
C VAL A 150 -14.11 1.07 -8.70
N PHE A 151 -13.75 1.60 -9.86
CA PHE A 151 -13.88 0.89 -11.14
C PHE A 151 -13.17 -0.46 -11.14
N ARG A 152 -11.90 -0.51 -10.68
CA ARG A 152 -11.16 -1.78 -10.58
C ARG A 152 -11.78 -2.75 -9.58
N GLY A 153 -12.34 -2.25 -8.48
CA GLY A 153 -13.14 -3.05 -7.55
C GLY A 153 -14.38 -3.67 -8.22
N LEU A 154 -15.11 -2.90 -9.04
CA LEU A 154 -16.25 -3.41 -9.81
C LEU A 154 -15.84 -4.45 -10.86
N VAL A 155 -14.69 -4.27 -11.51
CA VAL A 155 -14.10 -5.26 -12.44
C VAL A 155 -13.79 -6.58 -11.70
N ALA A 156 -13.27 -6.47 -10.48
CA ALA A 156 -12.97 -7.61 -9.62
C ALA A 156 -14.24 -8.33 -9.12
N LEU A 157 -15.35 -7.61 -8.94
CA LEU A 157 -16.68 -8.15 -8.65
C LEU A 157 -17.43 -8.69 -9.88
N ASP A 158 -16.74 -8.87 -11.01
CA ASP A 158 -17.31 -9.45 -12.24
C ASP A 158 -18.50 -8.63 -12.80
N CYS A 159 -18.43 -7.29 -12.70
CA CYS A 159 -19.44 -6.39 -13.26
C CYS A 159 -19.72 -6.67 -14.75
N SER A 160 -20.99 -6.80 -15.11
CA SER A 160 -21.47 -7.15 -16.46
C SER A 160 -21.35 -6.03 -17.50
N ASN A 161 -20.89 -4.84 -17.10
CA ASN A 161 -20.72 -3.70 -18.01
C ASN A 161 -19.62 -4.00 -19.06
N THR A 162 -19.89 -3.65 -20.32
CA THR A 162 -18.97 -3.85 -21.45
C THR A 162 -17.62 -3.17 -21.23
N LEU A 163 -17.59 -2.00 -20.58
CA LEU A 163 -16.35 -1.31 -20.24
C LEU A 163 -15.48 -2.12 -19.25
N CYS A 164 -16.11 -2.69 -18.22
CA CYS A 164 -15.42 -3.51 -17.21
C CYS A 164 -14.83 -4.78 -17.83
N GLN A 165 -15.58 -5.45 -18.72
CA GLN A 165 -15.13 -6.64 -19.43
C GLN A 165 -13.98 -6.31 -20.39
N HIS A 166 -14.12 -5.24 -21.17
CA HIS A 166 -13.09 -4.78 -22.09
C HIS A 166 -11.79 -4.45 -21.35
N TYR A 167 -11.88 -3.74 -20.21
CA TYR A 167 -10.72 -3.44 -19.37
C TYR A 167 -10.04 -4.68 -18.84
N ALA A 168 -10.81 -5.63 -18.27
CA ALA A 168 -10.28 -6.87 -17.76
C ALA A 168 -9.59 -7.68 -18.87
N GLN A 169 -10.13 -7.74 -20.08
CA GLN A 169 -9.56 -8.55 -21.15
C GLN A 169 -8.31 -7.94 -21.81
N HIS A 170 -8.23 -6.62 -21.90
CA HIS A 170 -7.18 -5.96 -22.69
C HIS A 170 -6.09 -5.30 -21.84
N TYR A 171 -6.43 -4.79 -20.66
CA TYR A 171 -5.51 -3.99 -19.84
C TYR A 171 -5.05 -4.72 -18.58
N GLU A 172 -5.98 -5.34 -17.84
CA GLU A 172 -5.63 -6.11 -16.63
C GLU A 172 -6.26 -7.52 -16.60
N PRO A 173 -5.85 -8.44 -17.49
CA PRO A 173 -6.31 -9.84 -17.47
C PRO A 173 -5.98 -10.55 -16.16
N TYR A 174 -4.92 -10.10 -15.49
CA TYR A 174 -4.45 -10.66 -14.24
C TYR A 174 -5.52 -10.67 -13.15
N VAL A 175 -6.48 -9.74 -13.15
CA VAL A 175 -7.59 -9.70 -12.18
C VAL A 175 -8.42 -11.01 -12.17
N LYS A 176 -8.40 -11.77 -13.27
CA LYS A 176 -9.10 -13.05 -13.40
C LYS A 176 -8.24 -14.28 -13.07
N ASP A 177 -7.02 -14.08 -12.58
CA ASP A 177 -6.11 -15.18 -12.24
C ASP A 177 -6.68 -16.05 -11.08
N PRO A 178 -6.60 -17.39 -11.18
CA PRO A 178 -7.19 -18.31 -10.20
C PRO A 178 -6.51 -18.29 -8.82
N SER A 179 -5.33 -17.65 -8.68
CA SER A 179 -4.71 -17.42 -7.37
C SER A 179 -5.48 -16.41 -6.51
N ALA A 180 -6.44 -15.67 -7.08
CA ALA A 180 -7.28 -14.67 -6.43
C ALA A 180 -6.56 -13.44 -5.84
N TYR A 181 -5.24 -13.43 -5.67
CA TYR A 181 -4.48 -12.27 -5.17
C TYR A 181 -4.82 -10.94 -5.88
N PRO A 182 -4.83 -10.85 -7.22
CA PRO A 182 -5.15 -9.58 -7.89
C PRO A 182 -6.61 -9.18 -7.70
N LYS A 183 -7.55 -10.13 -7.68
CA LYS A 183 -8.96 -9.86 -7.35
C LYS A 183 -9.08 -9.28 -5.94
N ILE A 184 -8.47 -9.93 -4.95
CA ILE A 184 -8.45 -9.46 -3.55
C ILE A 184 -7.79 -8.08 -3.45
N HIS A 185 -6.65 -7.85 -4.13
CA HIS A 185 -5.99 -6.55 -4.16
C HIS A 185 -6.92 -5.44 -4.67
N MET A 186 -7.68 -5.67 -5.74
CA MET A 186 -8.64 -4.68 -6.24
C MET A 186 -9.78 -4.39 -5.24
N LEU A 187 -10.30 -5.43 -4.58
CA LEU A 187 -11.37 -5.28 -3.58
C LEU A 187 -10.90 -4.57 -2.31
N VAL A 188 -9.75 -4.98 -1.78
CA VAL A 188 -9.12 -4.32 -0.62
C VAL A 188 -8.79 -2.88 -0.98
N SER A 189 -8.25 -2.62 -2.18
CA SER A 189 -8.01 -1.25 -2.63
C SER A 189 -9.29 -0.42 -2.65
N MET A 190 -10.38 -0.94 -3.20
CA MET A 190 -11.67 -0.24 -3.21
C MET A 190 -12.17 0.08 -1.79
N LEU A 191 -12.11 -0.89 -0.87
CA LEU A 191 -12.64 -0.76 0.49
C LEU A 191 -11.72 0.02 1.44
N TYR A 192 -10.42 0.00 1.21
CA TYR A 192 -9.42 0.68 2.05
C TYR A 192 -9.00 2.04 1.46
N SER A 193 -8.62 2.07 0.18
CA SER A 193 -8.12 3.28 -0.48
C SER A 193 -9.23 4.25 -0.85
N GLY A 194 -10.44 3.76 -1.17
CA GLY A 194 -11.60 4.60 -1.46
C GLY A 194 -11.92 5.57 -0.31
N PRO A 195 -12.21 5.07 0.90
CA PRO A 195 -12.41 5.93 2.08
C PRO A 195 -11.21 6.82 2.40
N TYR A 196 -9.98 6.31 2.23
CA TYR A 196 -8.76 7.10 2.41
C TYR A 196 -8.71 8.31 1.47
N TYR A 197 -9.09 8.18 0.20
CA TYR A 197 -9.11 9.31 -0.74
C TYR A 197 -10.13 10.38 -0.34
N ILE A 198 -11.30 9.98 0.17
CA ILE A 198 -12.29 10.93 0.70
C ILE A 198 -11.73 11.69 1.90
N MET A 199 -11.12 10.98 2.86
CA MET A 199 -10.47 11.60 4.01
C MET A 199 -9.33 12.54 3.58
N THR A 200 -8.53 12.13 2.61
CA THR A 200 -7.43 12.95 2.08
C THR A 200 -7.93 14.21 1.37
N LEU A 201 -8.99 14.10 0.57
CA LEU A 201 -9.61 15.27 -0.05
C LEU A 201 -10.11 16.25 1.02
N TYR A 202 -10.76 15.73 2.07
CA TYR A 202 -11.17 16.55 3.20
C TYR A 202 -9.98 17.21 3.90
N SER A 203 -8.89 16.48 4.17
CA SER A 203 -7.73 17.01 4.88
C SER A 203 -6.94 18.05 4.10
N LEU A 204 -6.98 18.02 2.76
CA LEU A 204 -6.36 19.05 1.91
C LEU A 204 -7.18 20.35 1.89
N LEU A 205 -8.49 20.23 2.08
CA LEU A 205 -9.43 21.36 2.11
C LEU A 205 -9.54 21.99 3.50
N VAL A 206 -9.52 21.18 4.56
CA VAL A 206 -9.75 21.62 5.94
C VAL A 206 -8.45 21.55 6.75
N PRO A 207 -7.98 22.68 7.31
CA PRO A 207 -6.76 22.71 8.12
C PRO A 207 -6.91 21.96 9.45
N GLY A 208 -5.79 21.57 10.07
CA GLY A 208 -5.77 20.96 11.41
C GLY A 208 -6.05 19.45 11.45
N CYS A 209 -6.05 18.78 10.30
CA CYS A 209 -6.19 17.32 10.18
C CYS A 209 -4.87 16.57 10.49
N GLU A 210 -4.44 16.55 11.75
CA GLU A 210 -3.15 15.94 12.17
C GLU A 210 -3.00 14.47 11.78
N TRP A 211 -4.10 13.71 11.84
CA TRP A 211 -4.13 12.30 11.46
C TRP A 211 -3.69 12.05 10.01
N MET A 212 -3.76 13.05 9.14
CA MET A 212 -3.33 12.93 7.74
C MET A 212 -1.83 12.61 7.63
N LEU A 213 -1.02 13.14 8.55
CA LEU A 213 0.44 12.96 8.56
C LEU A 213 0.82 11.50 8.75
N ASP A 214 0.06 10.78 9.57
CA ASP A 214 0.27 9.36 9.83
C ASP A 214 -0.38 8.51 8.75
N LEU A 215 -1.62 8.85 8.40
CA LEU A 215 -2.43 8.07 7.48
C LEU A 215 -1.80 8.04 6.08
N THR A 216 -1.14 9.12 5.64
CA THR A 216 -0.44 9.15 4.34
C THR A 216 0.82 8.29 4.32
N LEU A 217 1.55 8.17 5.44
CA LEU A 217 2.69 7.26 5.56
C LEU A 217 2.24 5.81 5.47
N VAL A 218 1.19 5.45 6.23
CA VAL A 218 0.61 4.10 6.19
C VAL A 218 0.07 3.80 4.78
N HIS A 219 -0.72 4.71 4.19
CA HIS A 219 -1.29 4.48 2.88
C HIS A 219 -0.23 4.38 1.77
N SER A 220 0.80 5.22 1.80
CA SER A 220 1.87 5.18 0.80
C SER A 220 2.66 3.87 0.85
N GLY A 221 2.94 3.34 2.04
CA GLY A 221 3.53 2.01 2.20
C GLY A 221 2.64 0.89 1.69
N ALA A 222 1.35 0.95 2.00
CA ALA A 222 0.36 -0.03 1.53
C ALA A 222 0.29 -0.08 0.00
N ILE A 223 0.17 1.09 -0.65
CA ILE A 223 0.11 1.18 -2.11
C ILE A 223 1.43 0.75 -2.76
N ALA A 224 2.58 1.12 -2.18
CA ALA A 224 3.87 0.76 -2.76
C ALA A 224 4.04 -0.76 -2.87
N GLN A 225 3.75 -1.49 -1.79
CA GLN A 225 3.83 -2.95 -1.75
C GLN A 225 2.83 -3.60 -2.71
N ALA A 226 1.58 -3.14 -2.68
CA ALA A 226 0.51 -3.73 -3.46
C ALA A 226 0.70 -3.50 -4.96
N GLN A 227 1.10 -2.28 -5.35
CA GLN A 227 1.37 -1.94 -6.75
C GLN A 227 2.61 -2.65 -7.28
N PHE A 228 3.70 -2.73 -6.50
CA PHE A 228 4.88 -3.50 -6.89
C PHE A 228 4.52 -4.96 -7.18
N SER A 229 3.78 -5.60 -6.27
CA SER A 229 3.39 -7.00 -6.40
C SER A 229 2.41 -7.22 -7.55
N HIS A 230 1.50 -6.27 -7.79
CA HIS A 230 0.53 -6.33 -8.88
C HIS A 230 1.18 -6.15 -10.25
N ILE A 231 1.98 -5.10 -10.43
CA ILE A 231 2.69 -4.81 -11.68
C ILE A 231 3.63 -5.97 -12.01
N GLY A 232 4.45 -6.38 -11.05
CA GLY A 232 5.39 -7.47 -11.24
C GLY A 232 4.69 -8.76 -11.63
N ALA A 233 3.63 -9.15 -10.91
CA ALA A 233 2.90 -10.38 -11.21
C ALA A 233 2.14 -10.33 -12.54
N SER A 234 1.60 -9.17 -12.92
CA SER A 234 0.88 -8.99 -14.19
C SER A 234 1.77 -9.19 -15.43
N LEU A 235 3.09 -9.02 -15.27
CA LEU A 235 4.09 -9.16 -16.34
C LEU A 235 4.93 -10.44 -16.21
N HIS A 236 4.91 -11.08 -15.05
CA HIS A 236 5.77 -12.22 -14.75
C HIS A 236 5.45 -13.46 -15.60
N THR A 237 6.47 -14.22 -15.98
CA THR A 237 6.33 -15.43 -16.80
C THR A 237 5.57 -16.57 -16.12
N ARG A 238 5.59 -16.62 -14.78
CA ARG A 238 4.79 -17.55 -13.96
C ARG A 238 3.27 -17.28 -14.00
N THR A 239 2.86 -16.08 -14.41
CA THR A 239 1.44 -15.82 -14.67
C THR A 239 1.07 -16.49 -16.00
N PRO A 240 -0.05 -17.23 -16.10
CA PRO A 240 -0.45 -17.84 -17.37
C PRO A 240 -0.59 -16.78 -18.47
N PHE A 241 -0.26 -17.14 -19.72
CA PHE A 241 -0.23 -16.19 -20.82
C PHE A 241 -1.58 -15.48 -21.03
N SER A 242 -2.69 -16.17 -20.82
CA SER A 242 -4.06 -15.62 -20.89
C SER A 242 -4.36 -14.54 -19.84
N TYR A 243 -3.61 -14.51 -18.73
CA TYR A 243 -3.78 -13.55 -17.63
C TYR A 243 -2.66 -12.50 -17.59
N ARG A 244 -1.66 -12.59 -18.47
CA ARG A 244 -0.61 -11.57 -18.59
C ARG A 244 -1.10 -10.37 -19.39
N VAL A 245 -0.53 -9.20 -19.09
CA VAL A 245 -0.83 -7.99 -19.86
C VAL A 245 -0.30 -8.14 -21.30
N PRO A 246 -1.16 -8.00 -22.32
CA PRO A 246 -0.76 -8.08 -23.72
C PRO A 246 0.30 -7.02 -24.05
N VAL A 247 1.33 -7.40 -24.83
CA VAL A 247 2.49 -6.53 -25.13
C VAL A 247 2.07 -5.16 -25.68
N ALA A 248 1.06 -5.14 -26.55
CA ALA A 248 0.53 -3.89 -27.13
C ALA A 248 0.01 -2.89 -26.08
N ASN A 249 -0.52 -3.39 -24.95
CA ASN A 249 -1.14 -2.57 -23.91
C ASN A 249 -0.24 -2.36 -22.68
N GLN A 250 0.94 -2.99 -22.63
CA GLN A 250 1.90 -2.85 -21.53
C GLN A 250 2.31 -1.39 -21.26
N PRO A 251 2.57 -0.53 -22.25
CA PRO A 251 2.95 0.86 -21.98
C PRO A 251 1.86 1.63 -21.22
N VAL A 252 0.59 1.44 -21.61
CA VAL A 252 -0.56 2.09 -20.94
C VAL A 252 -0.75 1.51 -19.54
N PHE A 253 -0.72 0.19 -19.41
CA PHE A 253 -0.80 -0.51 -18.12
C PHE A 253 0.28 -0.02 -17.14
N LEU A 254 1.54 0.05 -17.59
CA LEU A 254 2.67 0.50 -16.79
C LEU A 254 2.52 1.97 -16.42
N LEU A 255 2.19 2.85 -17.36
CA LEU A 255 2.01 4.27 -17.10
C LEU A 255 0.96 4.50 -15.99
N VAL A 256 -0.21 3.89 -16.11
CA VAL A 256 -1.30 4.06 -15.14
C VAL A 256 -0.90 3.51 -13.77
N ASN A 257 -0.37 2.30 -13.68
CA ASN A 257 -0.04 1.68 -12.40
C ASN A 257 1.20 2.32 -11.74
N ILE A 258 2.18 2.79 -12.51
CA ILE A 258 3.34 3.55 -11.99
C ILE A 258 2.87 4.90 -11.44
N LEU A 259 2.02 5.63 -12.16
CA LEU A 259 1.43 6.87 -11.64
C LEU A 259 0.65 6.59 -10.35
N TYR A 260 -0.14 5.52 -10.33
CA TYR A 260 -0.91 5.10 -9.16
C TYR A 260 -0.01 4.72 -7.96
N ALA A 261 1.20 4.23 -8.22
CA ALA A 261 2.18 3.91 -7.19
C ALA A 261 2.94 5.15 -6.70
N VAL A 262 3.35 6.04 -7.61
CA VAL A 262 4.26 7.18 -7.34
C VAL A 262 3.53 8.36 -6.69
N VAL A 263 2.33 8.71 -7.15
CA VAL A 263 1.63 9.92 -6.65
C VAL A 263 1.32 9.85 -5.15
N PRO A 264 0.89 8.71 -4.57
CA PRO A 264 0.76 8.57 -3.11
C PRO A 264 2.07 8.79 -2.35
N GLN A 265 3.23 8.44 -2.94
CA GLN A 265 4.54 8.72 -2.33
C GLN A 265 4.83 10.23 -2.34
N ALA A 266 4.52 10.91 -3.46
CA ALA A 266 4.69 12.35 -3.57
C ALA A 266 3.77 13.12 -2.59
N LEU A 267 2.53 12.66 -2.41
CA LEU A 267 1.61 13.20 -1.41
C LEU A 267 2.16 13.01 0.00
N CYS A 268 2.62 11.80 0.32
CA CYS A 268 3.24 11.51 1.60
C CYS A 268 4.44 12.43 1.86
N TYR A 269 5.34 12.58 0.88
CA TYR A 269 6.48 13.49 0.95
C TYR A 269 6.05 14.95 1.18
N ARG A 270 5.00 15.42 0.49
CA ARG A 270 4.45 16.77 0.72
C ARG A 270 3.93 16.93 2.14
N CYS A 271 3.25 15.92 2.68
CA CYS A 271 2.65 15.98 4.01
C CYS A 271 3.73 15.99 5.09
N THR A 272 4.79 15.19 4.95
CA THR A 272 5.87 15.10 5.93
C THR A 272 6.85 16.28 5.87
N THR A 273 7.11 16.86 4.69
CA THR A 273 8.03 17.99 4.56
C THR A 273 7.40 19.35 4.86
N ARG A 274 6.08 19.50 4.66
CA ARG A 274 5.36 20.75 4.93
C ARG A 274 4.11 20.53 5.78
N PRO A 275 4.24 20.00 7.01
CA PRO A 275 3.09 19.57 7.81
C PRO A 275 2.24 20.73 8.37
N ALA A 276 2.74 21.97 8.32
CA ALA A 276 2.15 23.16 8.96
C ALA A 276 0.63 23.33 8.74
N PHE A 277 0.12 23.01 7.55
CA PHE A 277 -1.32 23.11 7.25
C PHE A 277 -2.18 22.11 8.04
N PHE A 278 -1.63 20.92 8.31
CA PHE A 278 -2.34 19.81 8.94
C PHE A 278 -2.24 19.82 10.48
N LEU A 279 -1.26 20.50 11.04
CA LEU A 279 -1.10 20.60 12.50
C LEU A 279 -2.21 21.44 13.12
N LYS A 280 -2.65 21.10 14.33
CA LYS A 280 -3.65 21.91 15.05
C LYS A 280 -3.05 23.25 15.47
N GLY A 281 -3.82 24.32 15.30
CA GLY A 281 -3.52 25.60 15.93
C GLY A 281 -3.80 25.56 17.43
N MET A 282 -3.28 26.54 18.20
CA MET A 282 -3.63 26.69 19.61
C MET A 282 -5.16 26.84 19.75
N PRO A 283 -5.81 26.23 20.77
CA PRO A 283 -7.19 26.56 21.08
C PRO A 283 -7.29 28.05 21.39
N ASP A 284 -8.22 28.74 20.76
CA ASP A 284 -8.54 30.13 21.11
C ASP A 284 -8.86 30.16 22.61
N LYS A 285 -8.13 31.01 23.36
CA LYS A 285 -8.36 31.28 24.79
C LYS A 285 -9.74 31.92 25.10
N LYS A 286 -10.72 31.82 24.19
CA LYS A 286 -12.02 32.48 24.35
C LYS A 286 -13.07 31.66 25.09
N ASN A 287 -12.85 30.38 25.37
CA ASN A 287 -13.80 29.55 26.12
C ASN A 287 -13.09 28.74 27.23
N ALA A 288 -12.46 29.43 28.18
CA ALA A 288 -12.08 28.86 29.48
C ALA A 288 -12.79 29.66 30.59
#